data_AF-A0A7W6SLU3-F1
#
_entry.id   AF-A0A7W6SLU3-F1
#
_cell.length_a   1.000
_cell.length_b   1.000
_cell.length_c   1.000
_cell.angle_alpha   90.00
_cell.angle_beta   90.00
_cell.angle_gamma   90.00
#
_symmetry.space_group_name_H-M   'P 1'
#
loop_
_entity.id
_entity.type
_entity.pdbx_description
1 polymer ?
#
loop_
_entity_poly.entity_id
_entity_poly.type
_entity_poly.pdbx_seq_one_letter_code
_entity_poly.pdbx_strand_id
1 'polypeptide(L)'
;MLQTPGAAYGAWSILDALLAPTGAGTPFVFREPLGQAREVKVALSGLFGRFVARAYLERYFNLSIFAHLGSRIIDLDRRRRIKVKRLSRGDLPDWIACASDLSSLSVAEAKGCHDVGGPAKALARAWTQAGRIDVTAQDRKVTVKRIAIATRWGMAAAGPADAYLSVRDPVDEGDPIDPTEKDTLFVRLLRLHIANLIKPLGHAELAGALQRLTHQPFARRLPDDLNRARALLDAAPVGELEKAGSVGGLIGGIVTRAGPVDADVAPTDQEALARLDLRPVFVGIDRDLIRAAIDAEPQAVRSRIADTVSPDEFARSDRAGGWIIPLGEERRIIRST
;
A
#
# COMPACT_ATOMS: atom_id res chain seq x y z
N MET A 1 5.06 3.24 6.55
CA MET A 1 5.35 2.59 5.25
C MET A 1 4.83 1.18 5.30
N LEU A 2 3.82 0.88 4.48
CA LEU A 2 2.96 -0.30 4.61
C LEU A 2 3.06 -1.13 3.31
N GLN A 3 3.74 -2.28 3.32
CA GLN A 3 3.87 -3.15 2.14
C GLN A 3 2.85 -4.30 2.19
N THR A 4 1.67 -4.16 1.58
CA THR A 4 0.75 -5.29 1.33
C THR A 4 0.31 -6.00 2.65
N PRO A 5 -0.58 -7.02 2.62
CA PRO A 5 -1.37 -7.36 3.78
C PRO A 5 -0.59 -7.86 5.03
N GLY A 6 -0.44 -7.04 6.08
CA GLY A 6 -0.36 -7.42 7.51
C GLY A 6 0.87 -8.16 8.02
N ALA A 7 1.64 -8.84 7.17
CA ALA A 7 2.73 -9.70 7.62
C ALA A 7 4.10 -9.00 7.73
N ALA A 8 4.24 -7.74 7.29
CA ALA A 8 5.54 -7.08 7.16
C ALA A 8 5.76 -5.88 8.09
N TYR A 9 4.92 -5.65 9.09
CA TYR A 9 5.05 -4.47 9.97
C TYR A 9 6.04 -4.63 11.12
N GLY A 10 6.52 -5.86 11.36
CA GLY A 10 7.25 -6.19 12.58
C GLY A 10 8.78 -6.12 12.53
N ALA A 11 9.40 -6.00 11.36
CA ALA A 11 10.82 -6.35 11.24
C ALA A 11 11.80 -5.15 11.30
N TRP A 12 11.49 -4.06 11.98
CA TRP A 12 12.43 -2.92 12.05
C TRP A 12 13.74 -3.27 12.77
N SER A 13 13.70 -4.13 13.79
CA SER A 13 14.91 -4.65 14.44
C SER A 13 15.70 -5.62 13.57
N ILE A 14 15.05 -6.30 12.61
CA ILE A 14 15.77 -7.12 11.63
C ILE A 14 16.61 -6.22 10.74
N LEU A 15 16.11 -5.04 10.36
CA LEU A 15 16.87 -4.11 9.52
C LEU A 15 18.08 -3.58 10.28
N ASP A 16 17.96 -3.22 11.56
CA ASP A 16 19.11 -2.77 12.37
C ASP A 16 20.16 -3.88 12.56
N ALA A 17 19.72 -5.13 12.70
CA ALA A 17 20.60 -6.29 12.81
C ALA A 17 21.28 -6.64 11.47
N LEU A 18 20.57 -6.45 10.36
CA LEU A 18 21.02 -6.83 9.02
C LEU A 18 21.80 -5.74 8.32
N LEU A 19 21.55 -4.46 8.61
CA LEU A 19 22.19 -3.33 7.95
C LEU A 19 23.43 -2.86 8.69
N ALA A 20 24.45 -2.45 7.93
CA ALA A 20 25.65 -1.83 8.47
C ALA A 20 25.31 -0.41 8.97
N PRO A 21 25.74 -0.03 10.20
CA PRO A 21 25.55 1.32 10.69
C PRO A 21 26.43 2.27 9.89
N THR A 22 25.80 3.12 9.09
CA THR A 22 26.47 3.96 8.08
C THR A 22 26.15 5.47 8.27
N GLY A 23 25.55 5.86 9.42
CA GLY A 23 25.16 7.24 9.74
C GLY A 23 23.72 7.63 9.39
N ALA A 24 23.34 8.90 9.58
CA ALA A 24 22.02 9.38 9.15
C ALA A 24 21.94 9.45 7.61
N GLY A 25 20.86 8.94 7.01
CA GLY A 25 20.69 8.88 5.54
C GLY A 25 21.38 7.71 4.84
N THR A 26 21.77 6.68 5.61
CA THR A 26 22.52 5.49 5.19
C THR A 26 21.93 4.76 3.95
N PRO A 27 22.76 4.40 2.94
CA PRO A 27 22.38 3.45 1.89
C PRO A 27 22.01 2.07 2.45
N PHE A 28 21.10 1.34 1.78
CA PHE A 28 20.78 -0.07 2.12
C PHE A 28 22.02 -0.97 1.92
N VAL A 29 22.89 -1.03 2.92
CA VAL A 29 24.10 -1.85 2.96
C VAL A 29 23.93 -2.92 4.01
N PHE A 30 23.89 -4.17 3.58
CA PHE A 30 23.78 -5.31 4.46
C PHE A 30 25.15 -5.66 5.05
N ARG A 31 25.20 -6.05 6.32
CA ARG A 31 26.43 -6.50 6.99
C ARG A 31 27.00 -7.73 6.28
N GLU A 32 26.13 -8.69 5.97
CA GLU A 32 26.44 -9.96 5.34
C GLU A 32 25.62 -10.20 4.07
N PRO A 33 26.07 -11.08 3.15
CA PRO A 33 25.25 -11.52 2.04
C PRO A 33 23.97 -12.21 2.53
N LEU A 34 22.82 -11.74 2.05
CA LEU A 34 21.50 -12.25 2.50
C LEU A 34 21.11 -13.62 1.90
N GLY A 35 22.03 -14.57 1.90
CA GLY A 35 21.83 -15.91 1.36
C GLY A 35 22.02 -16.00 -0.17
N GLN A 36 22.59 -17.13 -0.61
CA GLN A 36 22.91 -17.37 -2.02
C GLN A 36 21.82 -18.12 -2.78
N ALA A 37 20.92 -18.80 -2.05
CA ALA A 37 19.83 -19.57 -2.61
C ALA A 37 18.86 -18.69 -3.39
N ARG A 38 18.40 -19.19 -4.54
CA ARG A 38 17.51 -18.46 -5.45
C ARG A 38 16.23 -17.99 -4.76
N GLU A 39 15.64 -18.84 -3.92
CA GLU A 39 14.38 -18.56 -3.22
C GLU A 39 14.53 -17.41 -2.22
N VAL A 40 15.63 -17.40 -1.45
CA VAL A 40 15.96 -16.34 -0.50
C VAL A 40 16.18 -15.02 -1.24
N LYS A 41 16.94 -15.05 -2.34
CA LYS A 41 17.18 -13.87 -3.20
C LYS A 41 15.87 -13.30 -3.76
N VAL A 42 14.95 -14.16 -4.19
CA VAL A 42 13.63 -13.76 -4.71
C VAL A 42 12.76 -13.15 -3.61
N ALA A 43 12.70 -13.79 -2.43
CA ALA A 43 11.91 -13.31 -1.30
C ALA A 43 12.38 -11.92 -0.85
N LEU A 44 13.70 -11.74 -0.70
CA LEU A 44 14.29 -10.46 -0.29
C LEU A 44 14.14 -9.41 -1.38
N SER A 45 14.31 -9.77 -2.66
CA SER A 45 14.07 -8.87 -3.80
C SER A 45 12.64 -8.34 -3.79
N GLY A 46 11.67 -9.21 -3.53
CA GLY A 46 10.28 -8.84 -3.36
C GLY A 46 10.05 -7.95 -2.15
N LEU A 47 10.66 -8.26 -1.01
CA LEU A 47 10.49 -7.49 0.24
C LEU A 47 11.18 -6.13 0.15
N PHE A 48 12.50 -6.09 0.13
CA PHE A 48 13.25 -4.83 0.22
C PHE A 48 13.18 -4.00 -1.06
N GLY A 49 13.05 -4.64 -2.24
CA GLY A 49 12.89 -3.92 -3.50
C GLY A 49 11.60 -3.10 -3.51
N ARG A 50 10.48 -3.73 -3.14
CA ARG A 50 9.20 -3.02 -3.05
C ARG A 50 9.17 -1.99 -1.92
N PHE A 51 9.88 -2.23 -0.82
CA PHE A 51 9.93 -1.30 0.31
C PHE A 51 10.58 0.00 -0.11
N VAL A 52 11.80 -0.08 -0.67
CA VAL A 52 12.56 1.08 -1.12
C VAL A 52 11.83 1.79 -2.25
N ALA A 53 11.26 1.04 -3.20
CA ALA A 53 10.48 1.62 -4.27
C ALA A 53 9.25 2.38 -3.77
N ARG A 54 8.47 1.81 -2.84
CA ARG A 54 7.33 2.50 -2.24
C ARG A 54 7.76 3.78 -1.52
N ALA A 55 8.84 3.74 -0.74
CA ALA A 55 9.42 4.91 -0.08
C ALA A 55 9.76 6.02 -1.08
N TYR A 56 10.39 5.63 -2.19
CA TYR A 56 10.80 6.53 -3.25
C TYR A 56 9.60 7.15 -3.97
N LEU A 57 8.58 6.34 -4.31
CA LEU A 57 7.34 6.80 -4.93
C LEU A 57 6.56 7.76 -4.02
N GLU A 58 6.50 7.45 -2.72
CA GLU A 58 5.90 8.31 -1.70
C GLU A 58 6.62 9.67 -1.59
N ARG A 59 7.96 9.66 -1.61
CA ARG A 59 8.78 10.87 -1.39
C ARG A 59 8.92 11.75 -2.63
N TYR A 60 9.16 11.16 -3.80
CA TYR A 60 9.54 11.90 -5.01
C TYR A 60 8.41 12.04 -6.03
N PHE A 61 7.38 11.19 -5.96
CA PHE A 61 6.22 11.24 -6.85
C PHE A 61 4.91 11.59 -6.13
N ASN A 62 4.98 11.83 -4.82
CA ASN A 62 3.83 12.14 -3.97
C ASN A 62 2.68 11.11 -4.08
N LEU A 63 3.00 9.84 -4.37
CA LEU A 63 2.00 8.78 -4.45
C LEU A 63 1.67 8.29 -3.04
N SER A 64 0.39 8.03 -2.76
CA SER A 64 -0.05 7.54 -1.44
C SER A 64 -1.03 6.38 -1.53
N ILE A 65 -1.86 6.35 -2.58
CA ILE A 65 -2.82 5.27 -2.81
C ILE A 65 -2.15 4.27 -3.73
N PHE A 66 -1.95 3.05 -3.23
CA PHE A 66 -1.32 1.94 -3.96
C PHE A 66 -2.28 0.74 -4.06
N ALA A 67 -2.72 0.44 -5.27
CA ALA A 67 -3.52 -0.74 -5.57
C ALA A 67 -2.61 -1.85 -6.12
N HIS A 68 -2.46 -2.93 -5.36
CA HIS A 68 -1.73 -4.11 -5.81
C HIS A 68 -2.51 -4.86 -6.88
N LEU A 69 -1.86 -5.13 -8.00
CA LEU A 69 -2.45 -5.91 -9.08
C LEU A 69 -2.21 -7.40 -8.79
N GLY A 70 -3.30 -8.13 -8.54
CA GLY A 70 -3.25 -9.59 -8.44
C GLY A 70 -2.96 -10.24 -9.81
N SER A 71 -3.32 -11.51 -9.97
CA SER A 71 -3.06 -12.26 -11.21
C SER A 71 -4.10 -12.07 -12.33
N ARG A 72 -5.10 -11.20 -12.15
CA ARG A 72 -6.26 -11.08 -13.05
C ARG A 72 -6.37 -9.69 -13.67
N ILE A 73 -7.04 -9.62 -14.82
CA ILE A 73 -7.53 -8.36 -15.39
C ILE A 73 -8.43 -7.71 -14.36
N ILE A 74 -8.16 -6.45 -14.02
CA ILE A 74 -8.96 -5.68 -13.07
C ILE A 74 -9.86 -4.77 -13.88
N ASP A 75 -11.13 -5.12 -13.96
CA ASP A 75 -12.16 -4.16 -14.34
C ASP A 75 -12.28 -3.16 -13.20
N LEU A 76 -11.80 -1.93 -13.41
CA LEU A 76 -11.95 -0.88 -12.42
C LEU A 76 -13.39 -0.40 -12.44
N ASP A 77 -13.96 -0.15 -13.63
CA ASP A 77 -15.37 0.18 -13.85
C ASP A 77 -15.88 -0.47 -15.14
N ARG A 78 -16.73 -1.49 -15.05
CA ARG A 78 -17.33 -2.09 -16.25
C ARG A 78 -18.29 -1.17 -16.99
N ARG A 79 -19.05 -0.33 -16.29
CA ARG A 79 -20.06 0.56 -16.91
C ARG A 79 -19.37 1.62 -17.75
N ARG A 80 -18.27 2.19 -17.24
CA ARG A 80 -17.45 3.19 -17.94
C ARG A 80 -16.32 2.56 -18.77
N ARG A 81 -16.25 1.22 -18.84
CA ARG A 81 -15.21 0.44 -19.55
C ARG A 81 -13.79 0.87 -19.15
N ILE A 82 -13.61 1.17 -17.86
CA ILE A 82 -12.33 1.48 -17.25
C ILE A 82 -11.71 0.18 -16.74
N LYS A 83 -10.52 -0.20 -17.25
CA LYS A 83 -9.90 -1.48 -16.91
C LYS A 83 -8.38 -1.42 -16.99
N VAL A 84 -7.76 -2.37 -16.29
CA VAL A 84 -6.35 -2.73 -16.44
C VAL A 84 -6.24 -3.80 -17.51
N LYS A 85 -5.88 -3.41 -18.73
CA LYS A 85 -5.74 -4.33 -19.86
C LYS A 85 -4.36 -4.95 -19.84
N ARG A 86 -4.31 -6.29 -19.75
CA ARG A 86 -3.06 -7.04 -19.91
C ARG A 86 -2.66 -7.09 -21.39
N LEU A 87 -1.42 -6.73 -21.69
CA LEU A 87 -0.85 -6.71 -23.04
C LEU A 87 -0.04 -7.97 -23.35
N SER A 88 0.61 -8.55 -22.34
CA SER A 88 1.48 -9.73 -22.52
C SER A 88 1.50 -10.65 -21.30
N ARG A 89 2.02 -11.87 -21.50
CA ARG A 89 2.11 -12.90 -20.44
C ARG A 89 3.21 -12.57 -19.41
N GLY A 90 3.11 -13.20 -18.24
CA GLY A 90 3.98 -12.98 -17.07
C GLY A 90 3.32 -12.21 -15.94
N ASP A 91 4.08 -11.99 -14.86
CA ASP A 91 3.65 -11.24 -13.68
C ASP A 91 3.22 -9.81 -14.04
N LEU A 92 2.19 -9.30 -13.37
CA LEU A 92 1.74 -7.92 -13.53
C LEU A 92 2.67 -6.96 -12.77
N PRO A 93 2.63 -5.65 -13.06
CA PRO A 93 3.32 -4.66 -12.25
C PRO A 93 2.87 -4.70 -10.80
N ASP A 94 3.75 -4.35 -9.87
CA ASP A 94 3.47 -4.35 -8.44
C ASP A 94 2.29 -3.45 -8.07
N TRP A 95 2.16 -2.28 -8.72
CA TRP A 95 1.13 -1.29 -8.39
C TRP A 95 0.53 -0.55 -9.59
N ILE A 96 -0.74 -0.21 -9.43
CA ILE A 96 -1.29 1.06 -9.94
C ILE A 96 -1.43 1.99 -8.75
N ALA A 97 -0.98 3.23 -8.90
CA ALA A 97 -0.91 4.18 -7.80
C ALA A 97 -1.36 5.57 -8.23
N CYS A 98 -1.85 6.34 -7.25
CA CYS A 98 -2.19 7.74 -7.43
C CYS A 98 -1.77 8.58 -6.23
N ALA A 99 -1.60 9.88 -6.48
CA ALA A 99 -1.40 10.86 -5.43
C ALA A 99 -2.67 11.06 -4.58
N SER A 100 -2.50 11.60 -3.38
CA SER A 100 -3.56 11.83 -2.40
C SER A 100 -4.62 12.83 -2.87
N ASP A 101 -4.25 13.74 -3.76
CA ASP A 101 -5.13 14.71 -4.40
C ASP A 101 -5.98 14.11 -5.55
N LEU A 102 -5.77 12.83 -5.87
CA LEU A 102 -6.43 12.13 -6.95
C LEU A 102 -6.19 12.82 -8.31
N SER A 103 -4.97 13.30 -8.56
CA SER A 103 -4.63 14.02 -9.80
C SER A 103 -3.83 13.19 -10.80
N SER A 104 -3.00 12.27 -10.31
CA SER A 104 -2.01 11.52 -11.10
C SER A 104 -2.28 10.01 -11.10
N LEU A 105 -2.09 9.37 -12.24
CA LEU A 105 -2.20 7.91 -12.39
C LEU A 105 -0.86 7.34 -12.81
N SER A 106 -0.34 6.41 -12.01
CA SER A 106 0.96 5.79 -12.23
C SER A 106 0.86 4.27 -12.27
N VAL A 107 1.67 3.66 -13.12
CA VAL A 107 1.96 2.22 -13.08
C VAL A 107 3.38 2.07 -12.56
N ALA A 108 3.57 1.32 -11.48
CA ALA A 108 4.87 1.18 -10.84
C ALA A 108 5.28 -0.28 -10.65
N GLU A 109 6.56 -0.57 -10.89
CA GLU A 109 7.19 -1.87 -10.68
C GLU A 109 8.51 -1.71 -9.94
N ALA A 110 8.76 -2.59 -8.96
CA ALA A 110 9.99 -2.60 -8.18
C ALA A 110 10.79 -3.89 -8.37
N LYS A 111 12.12 -3.77 -8.44
CA LYS A 111 13.04 -4.91 -8.39
C LYS A 111 14.19 -4.65 -7.42
N GLY A 112 14.42 -5.58 -6.49
CA GLY A 112 15.63 -5.62 -5.68
C GLY A 112 16.69 -6.52 -6.30
N CYS A 113 17.98 -6.19 -6.14
CA CYS A 113 19.09 -7.03 -6.60
C CYS A 113 20.36 -6.84 -5.77
N HIS A 114 21.29 -7.77 -5.97
CA HIS A 114 22.66 -7.79 -5.42
C HIS A 114 23.67 -8.05 -6.57
N ASP A 115 23.27 -7.71 -7.80
CA ASP A 115 24.04 -7.98 -9.01
C ASP A 115 25.32 -7.13 -9.02
N VAL A 116 26.47 -7.78 -9.19
CA VAL A 116 27.79 -7.12 -9.22
C VAL A 116 27.87 -6.05 -10.32
N GLY A 117 27.27 -6.33 -11.49
CA GLY A 117 27.20 -5.41 -12.62
C GLY A 117 26.23 -4.24 -12.45
N GLY A 118 25.63 -4.05 -11.27
CA GLY A 118 24.74 -2.93 -10.97
C GLY A 118 23.26 -3.18 -11.33
N PRO A 119 22.40 -2.16 -11.12
CA PRO A 119 20.94 -2.31 -11.19
C PRO A 119 20.37 -2.37 -12.62
N ALA A 120 21.17 -2.15 -13.66
CA ALA A 120 20.69 -1.98 -15.04
C ALA A 120 19.84 -3.18 -15.54
N LYS A 121 20.28 -4.41 -15.25
CA LYS A 121 19.53 -5.63 -15.62
C LYS A 121 18.22 -5.77 -14.83
N ALA A 122 18.22 -5.40 -13.55
CA ALA A 122 17.01 -5.37 -12.74
C ALA A 122 16.04 -4.29 -13.25
N LEU A 123 16.54 -3.11 -13.63
CA LEU A 123 15.75 -2.02 -14.18
C LEU A 123 15.12 -2.39 -15.52
N ALA A 124 15.86 -3.04 -16.43
CA ALA A 124 15.31 -3.52 -17.69
C ALA A 124 14.17 -4.54 -17.50
N ARG A 125 14.30 -5.42 -16.50
CA ARG A 125 13.24 -6.37 -16.12
C ARG A 125 12.03 -5.65 -15.51
N ALA A 126 12.26 -4.71 -14.60
CA ALA A 126 11.22 -3.88 -14.01
C ALA A 126 10.44 -3.13 -15.10
N TRP A 127 11.15 -2.52 -16.06
CA TRP A 127 10.57 -1.81 -17.20
C TRP A 127 9.73 -2.73 -18.09
N THR A 128 10.26 -3.91 -18.42
CA THR A 128 9.53 -4.92 -19.20
C THR A 128 8.24 -5.32 -18.50
N GLN A 129 8.27 -5.54 -17.19
CA GLN A 129 7.11 -5.93 -16.40
C GLN A 129 6.11 -4.78 -16.25
N ALA A 130 6.58 -3.56 -16.00
CA ALA A 130 5.77 -2.36 -15.98
C ALA A 130 4.97 -2.22 -17.28
N GLY A 131 5.58 -2.49 -18.44
CA GLY A 131 4.94 -2.43 -19.77
C GLY A 131 3.97 -3.57 -20.11
N ARG A 132 3.66 -4.49 -19.19
CA ARG A 132 2.73 -5.61 -19.46
C ARG A 132 1.26 -5.23 -19.38
N ILE A 133 0.95 -4.00 -18.96
CA ILE A 133 -0.42 -3.51 -18.83
C ILE A 133 -0.56 -2.12 -19.43
N ASP A 134 -1.77 -1.85 -19.89
CA ASP A 134 -2.31 -0.50 -20.06
C ASP A 134 -3.46 -0.27 -19.10
N VAL A 135 -3.64 0.98 -18.71
CA VAL A 135 -4.93 1.43 -18.19
C VAL A 135 -5.73 1.97 -19.37
N THR A 136 -6.98 1.55 -19.49
CA THR A 136 -7.87 2.00 -20.56
C THR A 136 -9.16 2.55 -19.97
N ALA A 137 -9.69 3.62 -20.56
CA ALA A 137 -11.04 4.15 -20.32
C ALA A 137 -11.78 4.18 -21.66
N GLN A 138 -13.04 3.70 -21.70
CA GLN A 138 -13.78 3.55 -22.97
C GLN A 138 -13.00 2.77 -24.05
N ASP A 139 -12.21 1.78 -23.64
CA ASP A 139 -11.29 1.01 -24.50
C ASP A 139 -10.16 1.80 -25.19
N ARG A 140 -9.97 3.07 -24.83
CA ARG A 140 -8.83 3.90 -25.23
C ARG A 140 -7.78 3.87 -24.15
N LYS A 141 -6.50 3.73 -24.54
CA LYS A 141 -5.37 3.81 -23.61
C LYS A 141 -5.31 5.22 -23.03
N VAL A 142 -5.15 5.34 -21.71
CA VAL A 142 -5.04 6.66 -21.05
C VAL A 142 -3.60 6.98 -20.69
N THR A 143 -3.27 8.26 -20.60
CA THR A 143 -1.94 8.71 -20.17
C THR A 143 -1.66 8.27 -18.73
N VAL A 144 -0.50 7.64 -18.52
CA VAL A 144 -0.01 7.25 -17.19
C VAL A 144 1.46 7.60 -17.03
N LYS A 145 1.89 7.89 -15.81
CA LYS A 145 3.33 7.89 -15.48
C LYS A 145 3.77 6.44 -15.28
N ARG A 146 4.72 5.96 -16.07
CA ARG A 146 5.18 4.55 -15.98
C ARG A 146 6.54 4.51 -15.31
N ILE A 147 6.59 3.92 -14.12
CA ILE A 147 7.75 4.00 -13.23
C ILE A 147 8.31 2.59 -12.99
N ALA A 148 9.55 2.37 -13.38
CA ALA A 148 10.32 1.19 -13.05
C ALA A 148 11.46 1.57 -12.11
N ILE A 149 11.55 0.90 -10.97
CA ILE A 149 12.55 1.16 -9.94
C ILE A 149 13.37 -0.11 -9.73
N ALA A 150 14.69 0.04 -9.77
CA ALA A 150 15.63 -0.99 -9.41
C ALA A 150 16.50 -0.53 -8.25
N THR A 151 16.51 -1.33 -7.18
CA THR A 151 17.38 -1.12 -6.03
C THR A 151 18.46 -2.19 -6.04
N ARG A 152 19.73 -1.78 -6.05
CA ARG A 152 20.85 -2.64 -5.71
C ARG A 152 21.27 -2.33 -4.28
N TRP A 153 21.34 -3.34 -3.43
CA TRP A 153 21.86 -3.19 -2.07
C TRP A 153 23.37 -3.37 -2.04
N GLY A 154 24.01 -2.71 -1.07
CA GLY A 154 25.41 -2.92 -0.75
C GLY A 154 25.61 -4.10 0.18
N MET A 155 26.84 -4.62 0.24
CA MET A 155 27.27 -5.63 1.20
C MET A 155 28.61 -5.22 1.82
N ALA A 156 28.69 -5.18 3.15
CA ALA A 156 29.89 -4.72 3.86
C ALA A 156 30.98 -5.80 3.93
N ALA A 157 30.63 -7.04 4.26
CA ALA A 157 31.60 -8.12 4.45
C ALA A 157 32.10 -8.73 3.12
N ALA A 158 31.23 -8.90 2.13
CA ALA A 158 31.58 -9.52 0.86
C ALA A 158 30.66 -9.09 -0.30
N GLY A 159 31.29 -8.54 -1.35
CA GLY A 159 30.63 -8.11 -2.59
C GLY A 159 30.57 -6.59 -2.75
N PRO A 160 29.71 -6.07 -3.62
CA PRO A 160 29.70 -4.65 -3.92
C PRO A 160 29.23 -3.80 -2.73
N ALA A 161 30.07 -2.89 -2.24
CA ALA A 161 29.79 -2.10 -1.04
C ALA A 161 28.71 -1.04 -1.22
N ASP A 162 28.61 -0.44 -2.42
CA ASP A 162 27.69 0.68 -2.66
C ASP A 162 26.22 0.22 -2.73
N ALA A 163 25.27 1.09 -2.41
CA ALA A 163 23.89 0.89 -2.82
C ALA A 163 23.57 1.79 -4.00
N TYR A 164 22.75 1.29 -4.92
CA TYR A 164 22.27 2.07 -6.06
C TYR A 164 20.75 2.04 -6.11
N LEU A 165 20.18 3.18 -6.46
CA LEU A 165 18.78 3.29 -6.87
C LEU A 165 18.76 3.82 -8.30
N SER A 166 18.14 3.07 -9.19
CA SER A 166 17.96 3.49 -10.58
C SER A 166 16.49 3.49 -10.94
N VAL A 167 16.08 4.53 -11.63
CA VAL A 167 14.67 4.80 -11.92
C VAL A 167 14.52 5.12 -13.39
N ARG A 168 13.48 4.57 -14.00
CA ARG A 168 13.02 4.91 -15.34
C ARG A 168 11.55 5.26 -15.24
N ASP A 169 11.21 6.50 -15.53
CA ASP A 169 9.89 7.06 -15.25
C ASP A 169 9.29 7.87 -16.42
N PRO A 170 9.28 7.42 -17.68
CA PRO A 170 8.67 8.20 -18.75
C PRO A 170 7.16 8.43 -18.51
N VAL A 171 6.65 9.51 -19.08
CA VAL A 171 5.21 9.62 -19.34
C VAL A 171 4.89 8.66 -20.48
N ASP A 172 3.92 7.79 -20.27
CA ASP A 172 3.43 6.88 -21.28
C ASP A 172 2.12 7.43 -21.84
N GLU A 173 2.22 8.03 -23.03
CA GLU A 173 1.16 8.81 -23.65
C GLU A 173 -0.03 7.94 -24.06
N GLY A 174 -1.21 8.55 -23.91
CA GLY A 174 -2.51 8.03 -24.31
C GLY A 174 -3.50 9.19 -24.34
N ASP A 175 -4.78 8.87 -24.24
CA ASP A 175 -5.82 9.90 -24.17
C ASP A 175 -5.91 10.49 -22.76
N PRO A 176 -6.27 11.79 -22.63
CA PRO A 176 -6.64 12.34 -21.34
C PRO A 176 -7.90 11.64 -20.81
N ILE A 177 -7.96 11.45 -19.50
CA ILE A 177 -9.12 10.88 -18.82
C ILE A 177 -10.15 11.98 -18.63
N ASP A 178 -11.41 11.73 -19.01
CA ASP A 178 -12.52 12.62 -18.71
C ASP A 178 -12.62 12.88 -17.19
N PRO A 179 -12.87 14.11 -16.72
CA PRO A 179 -12.94 14.41 -15.29
C PRO A 179 -13.89 13.51 -14.49
N THR A 180 -15.03 13.12 -15.05
CA THR A 180 -15.99 12.23 -14.36
C THR A 180 -15.51 10.79 -14.29
N GLU A 181 -14.78 10.34 -15.31
CA GLU A 181 -14.14 9.02 -15.34
C GLU A 181 -12.93 8.97 -14.40
N LYS A 182 -12.21 10.08 -14.29
CA LYS A 182 -11.06 10.26 -13.41
C LYS A 182 -11.44 10.07 -11.94
N ASP A 183 -12.49 10.75 -11.48
CA ASP A 183 -12.99 10.62 -10.11
C ASP A 183 -13.42 9.19 -9.80
N THR A 184 -14.14 8.58 -10.74
CA THR A 184 -14.59 7.19 -10.62
C THR A 184 -13.41 6.23 -10.51
N LEU A 185 -12.41 6.36 -11.39
CA LEU A 185 -11.20 5.55 -11.40
C LEU A 185 -10.45 5.65 -10.07
N PHE A 186 -10.28 6.85 -9.53
CA PHE A 186 -9.53 7.02 -8.28
C PHE A 186 -10.24 6.47 -7.06
N VAL A 187 -11.56 6.66 -6.95
CA VAL A 187 -12.34 6.02 -5.88
C VAL A 187 -12.21 4.49 -5.94
N ARG A 188 -12.19 3.91 -7.14
CA ARG A 188 -12.03 2.45 -7.33
C ARG A 188 -10.63 1.96 -6.98
N LEU A 189 -9.60 2.75 -7.29
CA LEU A 189 -8.22 2.48 -6.84
C LEU A 189 -8.11 2.58 -5.32
N LEU A 190 -8.75 3.57 -4.70
CA LEU A 190 -8.81 3.71 -3.25
C LEU A 190 -9.49 2.50 -2.60
N ARG A 191 -10.62 2.02 -3.12
CA ARG A 191 -11.26 0.79 -2.62
C ARG A 191 -10.33 -0.42 -2.64
N LEU A 192 -9.55 -0.59 -3.72
CA LEU A 192 -8.55 -1.66 -3.81
C LEU A 192 -7.41 -1.46 -2.81
N HIS A 193 -6.95 -0.22 -2.65
CA HIS A 193 -5.94 0.13 -1.66
C HIS A 193 -6.39 -0.22 -0.24
N ILE A 194 -7.58 0.26 0.17
CA ILE A 194 -8.22 -0.03 1.46
C ILE A 194 -8.35 -1.54 1.64
N ALA A 195 -8.92 -2.25 0.65
CA ALA A 195 -9.12 -3.69 0.73
C ALA A 195 -7.81 -4.46 0.92
N ASN A 196 -6.73 -4.05 0.22
CA ASN A 196 -5.40 -4.67 0.37
C ASN A 196 -4.80 -4.41 1.76
N LEU A 197 -5.13 -3.28 2.39
CA LEU A 197 -4.63 -2.91 3.70
C LEU A 197 -5.38 -3.60 4.84
N ILE A 198 -6.72 -3.64 4.80
CA ILE A 198 -7.54 -4.12 5.93
C ILE A 198 -7.77 -5.65 5.92
N LYS A 199 -7.69 -6.30 4.76
CA LYS A 199 -7.83 -7.78 4.64
C LYS A 199 -6.98 -8.60 5.62
N PRO A 200 -5.68 -8.33 5.82
CA PRO A 200 -4.84 -9.12 6.73
C PRO A 200 -5.00 -8.70 8.19
N LEU A 201 -5.68 -7.58 8.46
CA LEU A 201 -5.89 -7.02 9.79
C LEU A 201 -7.20 -7.57 10.37
N GLY A 202 -7.69 -8.71 9.84
CA GLY A 202 -8.92 -9.36 10.26
C GLY A 202 -10.17 -9.00 9.44
N HIS A 203 -10.13 -7.97 8.58
CA HIS A 203 -11.32 -7.45 7.88
C HIS A 203 -11.54 -8.07 6.49
N ALA A 204 -11.40 -9.40 6.38
CA ALA A 204 -11.42 -10.10 5.10
C ALA A 204 -12.75 -9.96 4.34
N GLU A 205 -13.88 -9.96 5.05
CA GLU A 205 -15.21 -9.84 4.43
C GLU A 205 -15.46 -8.44 3.86
N LEU A 206 -15.15 -7.40 4.64
CA LEU A 206 -15.24 -6.01 4.21
C LEU A 206 -14.29 -5.74 3.04
N ALA A 207 -13.05 -6.21 3.11
CA ALA A 207 -12.10 -6.14 1.99
C ALA A 207 -12.66 -6.82 0.72
N GLY A 208 -13.28 -8.00 0.88
CA GLY A 208 -13.93 -8.70 -0.22
C GLY A 208 -15.11 -7.92 -0.81
N ALA A 209 -15.88 -7.21 0.02
CA ALA A 209 -16.97 -6.35 -0.44
C ALA A 209 -16.45 -5.14 -1.23
N LEU A 210 -15.41 -4.47 -0.75
CA LEU A 210 -14.75 -3.37 -1.47
C LEU A 210 -14.19 -3.83 -2.83
N GLN A 211 -13.57 -5.01 -2.89
CA GLN A 211 -13.09 -5.60 -4.15
C GLN A 211 -14.24 -5.89 -5.13
N ARG A 212 -15.39 -6.39 -4.65
CA ARG A 212 -16.59 -6.59 -5.49
C ARG A 212 -17.13 -5.26 -6.02
N LEU A 213 -17.17 -4.23 -5.18
CA LEU A 213 -17.56 -2.87 -5.57
C LEU A 213 -16.61 -2.24 -6.59
N THR A 214 -15.34 -2.65 -6.63
CA THR A 214 -14.44 -2.28 -7.72
C THR A 214 -14.75 -3.07 -8.99
N HIS A 215 -14.83 -4.39 -8.93
CA HIS A 215 -15.01 -5.20 -10.16
C HIS A 215 -16.37 -5.07 -10.84
N GLN A 216 -17.43 -4.71 -10.09
CA GLN A 216 -18.82 -4.52 -10.53
C GLN A 216 -19.21 -5.30 -11.79
N PRO A 217 -19.42 -6.63 -11.68
CA PRO A 217 -19.64 -7.44 -12.85
C PRO A 217 -20.98 -7.15 -13.58
N PHE A 218 -22.00 -6.68 -12.84
CA PHE A 218 -23.35 -6.43 -13.36
C PHE A 218 -24.02 -5.24 -12.68
N ALA A 219 -24.65 -4.36 -13.46
CA ALA A 219 -25.31 -3.16 -12.95
C ALA A 219 -26.43 -3.45 -11.94
N ARG A 220 -27.16 -4.56 -12.12
CA ARG A 220 -28.30 -4.95 -11.27
C ARG A 220 -27.91 -5.37 -9.85
N ARG A 221 -26.65 -5.79 -9.62
CA ARG A 221 -26.17 -6.22 -8.29
C ARG A 221 -25.57 -5.09 -7.46
N LEU A 222 -25.37 -3.92 -8.06
CA LEU A 222 -24.71 -2.81 -7.38
C LEU A 222 -25.45 -2.35 -6.10
N PRO A 223 -26.79 -2.22 -6.08
CA PRO A 223 -27.49 -1.86 -4.84
C PRO A 223 -27.24 -2.86 -3.71
N ASP A 224 -27.28 -4.15 -4.01
CA ASP A 224 -27.05 -5.22 -3.02
C ASP A 224 -25.60 -5.24 -2.54
N ASP A 225 -24.63 -5.08 -3.46
CA ASP A 225 -23.21 -5.01 -3.12
C ASP A 225 -22.90 -3.78 -2.25
N LEU A 226 -23.55 -2.63 -2.51
CA LEU A 226 -23.44 -1.43 -1.69
C LEU A 226 -24.02 -1.65 -0.28
N ASN A 227 -25.25 -2.17 -0.19
CA ASN A 227 -25.91 -2.45 1.08
C ASN A 227 -25.10 -3.45 1.91
N ARG A 228 -24.55 -4.49 1.27
CA ARG A 228 -23.67 -5.45 1.94
C ARG A 228 -22.38 -4.80 2.44
N ALA A 229 -21.73 -3.96 1.63
CA ALA A 229 -20.51 -3.27 2.05
C ALA A 229 -20.77 -2.31 3.22
N ARG A 230 -21.91 -1.59 3.20
CA ARG A 230 -22.36 -0.72 4.29
C ARG A 230 -22.59 -1.54 5.56
N ALA A 231 -23.38 -2.60 5.50
CA ALA A 231 -23.64 -3.47 6.65
C ALA A 231 -22.35 -4.07 7.25
N LEU A 232 -21.40 -4.49 6.41
CA LEU A 232 -20.10 -4.97 6.86
C LEU A 232 -19.25 -3.87 7.50
N LEU A 233 -19.31 -2.64 6.99
CA LEU A 233 -18.63 -1.49 7.61
C LEU A 233 -19.29 -1.08 8.94
N ASP A 234 -20.62 -1.19 9.02
CA ASP A 234 -21.39 -0.91 10.23
C ASP A 234 -21.13 -1.93 11.35
N ALA A 235 -20.89 -3.19 10.98
CA ALA A 235 -20.55 -4.25 11.93
C ALA A 235 -19.04 -4.36 12.22
N ALA A 236 -18.17 -3.64 11.50
CA ALA A 236 -16.73 -3.75 11.67
C ALA A 236 -16.31 -3.06 12.98
N PRO A 237 -15.46 -3.71 13.82
CA PRO A 237 -15.02 -3.12 15.07
C PRO A 237 -14.23 -1.84 14.81
N VAL A 238 -14.61 -0.77 15.52
CA VAL A 238 -14.01 0.55 15.39
C VAL A 238 -13.01 0.74 16.51
N GLY A 239 -11.75 1.00 16.14
CA GLY A 239 -10.71 1.41 17.06
C GLY A 239 -10.73 2.92 17.27
N GLU A 240 -10.88 3.36 18.51
CA GLU A 240 -10.75 4.73 18.94
C GLU A 240 -9.46 4.90 19.74
N LEU A 241 -8.73 5.97 19.48
CA LEU A 241 -7.49 6.26 20.18
C LEU A 241 -7.80 6.97 21.52
N GLU A 242 -7.40 6.35 22.62
CA GLU A 242 -7.52 6.95 23.95
C GLU A 242 -6.78 8.31 23.97
N LYS A 243 -7.49 9.40 24.28
CA LYS A 243 -6.99 10.79 24.39
C LYS A 243 -6.63 11.51 23.07
N ALA A 244 -7.00 11.01 21.89
CA ALA A 244 -6.84 11.76 20.64
C ALA A 244 -8.17 12.34 20.16
N GLY A 245 -8.31 13.67 20.23
CA GLY A 245 -9.55 14.35 19.81
C GLY A 245 -9.73 14.48 18.28
N SER A 246 -8.70 14.22 17.48
CA SER A 246 -8.68 14.47 16.03
C SER A 246 -8.71 13.22 15.15
N VAL A 247 -8.37 12.04 15.69
CA VAL A 247 -8.36 10.78 14.95
C VAL A 247 -9.73 10.13 15.11
N GLY A 248 -10.53 10.17 14.04
CA GLY A 248 -11.85 9.53 13.99
C GLY A 248 -11.77 8.00 14.13
N GLY A 249 -12.93 7.35 14.22
CA GLY A 249 -13.00 5.89 14.34
C GLY A 249 -12.28 5.16 13.22
N LEU A 250 -11.38 4.24 13.57
CA LEU A 250 -10.52 3.53 12.62
C LEU A 250 -10.94 2.07 12.44
N ILE A 251 -10.96 1.61 11.19
CA ILE A 251 -11.07 0.19 10.85
C ILE A 251 -9.67 -0.35 10.59
N GLY A 252 -9.21 -1.26 11.44
CA GLY A 252 -7.82 -1.70 11.44
C GLY A 252 -7.52 -2.86 12.37
N GLY A 253 -6.24 -3.04 12.68
CA GLY A 253 -5.77 -4.08 13.58
C GLY A 253 -4.39 -3.78 14.14
N ILE A 254 -3.99 -4.56 15.15
CA ILE A 254 -2.71 -4.41 15.83
C ILE A 254 -1.68 -5.30 15.17
N VAL A 255 -0.50 -4.74 14.92
CA VAL A 255 0.63 -5.47 14.39
C VAL A 255 1.84 -5.31 15.30
N THR A 256 2.53 -6.42 15.53
CA THR A 256 3.70 -6.51 16.39
C THR A 256 4.92 -6.97 15.60
N ARG A 257 6.07 -7.05 16.27
CA ARG A 257 7.26 -7.72 15.73
C ARG A 257 7.02 -9.15 15.25
N ALA A 258 6.11 -9.87 15.91
CA ALA A 258 5.77 -11.25 15.59
C ALA A 258 4.73 -11.38 14.45
N GLY A 259 4.19 -10.26 13.97
CA GLY A 259 3.13 -10.22 12.97
C GLY A 259 1.81 -9.65 13.52
N PRO A 260 0.73 -9.73 12.72
CA PRO A 260 -0.58 -9.25 13.13
C PRO A 260 -1.10 -10.13 14.26
N VAL A 261 -1.62 -9.48 15.30
CA VAL A 261 -2.29 -10.15 16.41
C VAL A 261 -3.79 -9.97 16.24
N ASP A 262 -4.58 -10.74 17.01
CA ASP A 262 -6.02 -10.57 17.00
C ASP A 262 -6.38 -9.11 17.25
N ALA A 263 -7.41 -8.62 16.58
CA ALA A 263 -7.82 -7.24 16.72
C ALA A 263 -8.49 -7.00 18.10
N ASP A 264 -8.86 -8.06 18.83
CA ASP A 264 -9.52 -8.05 20.15
C ASP A 264 -8.55 -8.01 21.36
N VAL A 265 -7.34 -7.51 21.18
CA VAL A 265 -6.35 -7.41 22.27
C VAL A 265 -6.79 -6.33 23.27
N ALA A 266 -7.02 -6.73 24.51
CA ALA A 266 -7.42 -5.83 25.58
C ALA A 266 -6.34 -4.76 25.84
N PRO A 267 -6.70 -3.54 26.30
CA PRO A 267 -5.72 -2.49 26.57
C PRO A 267 -4.55 -2.90 27.47
N THR A 268 -4.81 -3.74 28.48
CA THR A 268 -3.77 -4.31 29.36
C THR A 268 -2.79 -5.23 28.62
N ASP A 269 -3.28 -5.98 27.63
CA ASP A 269 -2.44 -6.84 26.80
C ASP A 269 -1.64 -6.02 25.78
N GLN A 270 -2.16 -4.89 25.31
CA GLN A 270 -1.41 -3.94 24.47
C GLN A 270 -0.17 -3.42 25.22
N GLU A 271 -0.30 -3.12 26.52
CA GLU A 271 0.85 -2.74 27.36
C GLU A 271 1.81 -3.90 27.59
N ALA A 272 1.30 -5.11 27.83
CA ALA A 272 2.14 -6.30 27.98
C ALA A 272 2.98 -6.54 26.72
N LEU A 273 2.39 -6.40 25.52
CA LEU A 273 3.12 -6.48 24.25
C LEU A 273 4.23 -5.43 24.16
N ALA A 274 3.97 -4.20 24.61
CA ALA A 274 5.00 -3.15 24.65
C ALA A 274 6.13 -3.48 25.64
N ARG A 275 5.79 -3.96 26.84
CA ARG A 275 6.78 -4.38 27.87
C ARG A 275 7.63 -5.57 27.43
N LEU A 276 7.09 -6.44 26.59
CA LEU A 276 7.82 -7.55 25.96
C LEU A 276 8.67 -7.12 24.75
N ASP A 277 8.83 -5.82 24.50
CA ASP A 277 9.52 -5.23 23.34
C ASP A 277 9.01 -5.78 21.99
N LEU A 278 7.73 -6.16 21.92
CA LEU A 278 7.07 -6.56 20.68
C LEU A 278 6.58 -5.36 19.85
N ARG A 279 6.74 -4.14 20.39
CA ARG A 279 6.44 -2.84 19.75
C ARG A 279 5.10 -2.85 19.00
N PRO A 280 3.97 -3.01 19.71
CA PRO A 280 2.67 -3.03 19.08
C PRO A 280 2.36 -1.70 18.39
N VAL A 281 1.85 -1.79 17.17
CA VAL A 281 1.42 -0.65 16.34
C VAL A 281 0.03 -0.94 15.83
N PHE A 282 -0.91 -0.03 16.04
CA PHE A 282 -2.20 -0.08 15.37
C PHE A 282 -2.05 0.50 13.96
N VAL A 283 -2.58 -0.23 12.98
CA VAL A 283 -2.70 0.22 11.60
C VAL A 283 -4.19 0.20 11.24
N GLY A 284 -4.73 1.30 10.76
CA GLY A 284 -6.13 1.37 10.38
C GLY A 284 -6.43 2.49 9.39
N ILE A 285 -7.66 2.51 8.88
CA ILE A 285 -8.16 3.54 7.96
C ILE A 285 -9.39 4.20 8.57
N ASP A 286 -9.52 5.50 8.37
CA ASP A 286 -10.69 6.27 8.77
C ASP A 286 -11.99 5.63 8.24
N ARG A 287 -12.91 5.31 9.16
CA ARG A 287 -14.18 4.65 8.85
C ARG A 287 -15.02 5.46 7.88
N ASP A 288 -15.04 6.79 8.02
CA ASP A 288 -15.82 7.68 7.16
C ASP A 288 -15.22 7.77 5.76
N LEU A 289 -13.90 7.66 5.61
CA LEU A 289 -13.26 7.51 4.30
C LEU A 289 -13.70 6.20 3.63
N ILE A 290 -13.78 5.09 4.38
CA ILE A 290 -14.30 3.82 3.83
C ILE A 290 -15.76 3.99 3.42
N ARG A 291 -16.58 4.68 4.21
CA ARG A 291 -17.98 5.00 3.86
C ARG A 291 -18.05 5.81 2.56
N ALA A 292 -17.34 6.93 2.47
CA ALA A 292 -17.31 7.78 1.28
C ALA A 292 -16.82 7.01 0.05
N ALA A 293 -15.84 6.12 0.23
CA ALA A 293 -15.37 5.24 -0.83
C ALA A 293 -16.45 4.24 -1.25
N ILE A 294 -17.22 3.64 -0.32
CA ILE A 294 -18.35 2.75 -0.65
C ILE A 294 -19.42 3.51 -1.44
N ASP A 295 -19.81 4.70 -0.97
CA ASP A 295 -20.88 5.52 -1.55
C ASP A 295 -20.48 6.21 -2.85
N ALA A 296 -19.20 6.13 -3.22
CA ALA A 296 -18.61 6.70 -4.42
C ALA A 296 -18.71 8.23 -4.48
N GLU A 297 -18.46 8.90 -3.35
CA GLU A 297 -18.52 10.35 -3.21
C GLU A 297 -17.12 10.98 -3.33
N PRO A 298 -16.69 11.46 -4.51
CA PRO A 298 -15.29 11.83 -4.73
C PRO A 298 -14.86 13.04 -3.89
N GLN A 299 -15.78 13.99 -3.68
CA GLN A 299 -15.48 15.18 -2.89
C GLN A 299 -15.33 14.85 -1.41
N ALA A 300 -16.20 13.99 -0.85
CA ALA A 300 -16.06 13.52 0.52
C ALA A 300 -14.74 12.74 0.71
N VAL A 301 -14.37 11.89 -0.26
CA VAL A 301 -13.08 11.20 -0.27
C VAL A 301 -11.91 12.18 -0.24
N ARG A 302 -11.91 13.21 -1.10
CA ARG A 302 -10.83 14.23 -1.13
C ARG A 302 -10.71 14.99 0.18
N SER A 303 -11.82 15.45 0.72
CA SER A 303 -11.86 16.17 2.00
C SER A 303 -11.27 15.30 3.11
N ARG A 304 -11.72 14.05 3.23
CA ARG A 304 -11.21 13.14 4.27
C ARG A 304 -9.72 12.83 4.12
N ILE A 305 -9.24 12.59 2.91
CA ILE A 305 -7.80 12.38 2.68
C ILE A 305 -7.01 13.63 3.08
N ALA A 306 -7.49 14.83 2.75
CA ALA A 306 -6.84 16.08 3.12
C ALA A 306 -6.82 16.29 4.66
N ASP A 307 -7.92 16.00 5.34
CA ASP A 307 -8.05 16.15 6.79
C ASP A 307 -7.06 15.25 7.56
N THR A 308 -6.82 14.04 7.05
CA THR A 308 -5.84 13.08 7.62
C THR A 308 -4.37 13.48 7.46
N VAL A 309 -4.06 14.62 6.83
CA VAL A 309 -2.68 15.14 6.72
C VAL A 309 -2.28 16.00 7.93
N SER A 310 -3.22 16.30 8.83
CA SER A 310 -2.93 17.10 10.02
C SER A 310 -1.86 16.42 10.89
N PRO A 311 -0.82 17.15 11.33
CA PRO A 311 0.24 16.57 12.14
C PRO A 311 -0.32 16.14 13.49
N ASP A 312 -0.22 14.85 13.78
CA ASP A 312 -0.32 14.31 15.13
C ASP A 312 1.10 14.02 15.62
N GLU A 313 1.37 14.32 16.88
CA GLU A 313 2.71 14.15 17.48
C GLU A 313 3.15 12.68 17.48
N PHE A 314 2.21 11.75 17.38
CA PHE A 314 2.42 10.33 17.65
C PHE A 314 1.81 9.38 16.63
N ALA A 315 0.70 9.76 16.02
CA ALA A 315 0.06 9.05 14.93
C ALA A 315 0.62 9.53 13.60
N ARG A 316 1.06 8.59 12.77
CA ARG A 316 1.56 8.90 11.43
C ARG A 316 0.51 8.57 10.38
N SER A 317 0.09 9.59 9.65
CA SER A 317 -0.71 9.42 8.43
C SER A 317 0.09 8.76 7.31
N ASP A 318 -0.57 7.89 6.54
CA ASP A 318 -0.04 7.34 5.30
C ASP A 318 -0.39 8.18 4.06
N ARG A 319 -1.13 9.29 4.24
CA ARG A 319 -1.64 10.20 3.20
C ARG A 319 -2.65 9.57 2.23
N ALA A 320 -3.20 8.41 2.57
CA ALA A 320 -4.29 7.73 1.87
C ALA A 320 -5.46 7.45 2.84
N GLY A 321 -5.53 8.20 3.94
CA GLY A 321 -6.51 8.07 5.02
C GLY A 321 -6.24 6.95 6.02
N GLY A 322 -5.07 6.31 5.92
CA GLY A 322 -4.57 5.36 6.89
C GLY A 322 -3.73 6.02 7.96
N TRP A 323 -3.74 5.40 9.14
CA TRP A 323 -3.02 5.82 10.33
C TRP A 323 -2.14 4.69 10.86
N ILE A 324 -0.97 5.07 11.37
CA ILE A 324 0.00 4.20 12.02
C ILE A 324 0.25 4.76 13.41
N ILE A 325 -0.18 4.03 14.44
CA ILE A 325 -0.23 4.52 15.82
C ILE A 325 0.56 3.55 16.71
N PRO A 326 1.73 3.96 17.26
CA PRO A 326 2.43 3.18 18.27
C PRO A 326 1.59 3.05 19.55
N LEU A 327 1.51 1.84 20.10
CA LEU A 327 0.75 1.53 21.33
C LEU A 327 1.68 1.32 22.53
N GLY A 328 1.19 1.59 23.74
CA GLY A 328 1.95 1.48 25.00
C GLY A 328 1.25 2.11 26.21
N GLU A 329 1.99 2.37 27.29
CA GLU A 329 1.44 2.80 28.60
C GLU A 329 0.56 4.06 28.57
N GLU A 330 0.76 4.94 27.57
CA GLU A 330 -0.03 6.17 27.42
C GLU A 330 -1.02 6.13 26.26
N ARG A 331 -1.01 5.08 25.43
CA ARG A 331 -1.71 5.02 24.14
C ARG A 331 -2.30 3.65 23.91
N ARG A 332 -3.62 3.60 24.01
CA ARG A 332 -4.38 2.38 23.79
C ARG A 332 -5.44 2.64 22.73
N ILE A 333 -5.73 1.62 21.96
CA ILE A 333 -6.94 1.59 21.14
C ILE A 333 -8.04 0.97 21.99
N ILE A 334 -9.11 1.72 22.19
CA ILE A 334 -10.34 1.27 22.82
C ILE A 334 -11.33 0.97 21.69
N ARG A 335 -12.05 -0.16 21.78
CA ARG A 335 -13.09 -0.45 20.81
C ARG A 335 -14.40 0.20 21.23
N SER A 336 -15.04 0.91 20.30
CA SER A 336 -16.46 1.20 20.41
C SER A 336 -17.26 0.10 19.71
N THR A 337 -18.32 -0.35 20.40
CA THR A 337 -19.34 -1.28 19.87
C THR A 337 -20.43 -0.52 19.15
#